data_AF-A0A7Y0G9I7-F1
#
_entry.id   AF-A0A7Y0G9I7-F1
#
_cell.length_a   1.000
_cell.length_b   1.000
_cell.length_c   1.000
_cell.angle_alpha   90.00
_cell.angle_beta   90.00
_cell.angle_gamma   90.00
#
_symmetry.space_group_name_H-M   'P 1'
#
loop_
_entity.id
_entity.type
_entity.pdbx_description
1 polymer ?
#
loop_
_entity_poly.entity_id
_entity_poly.type
_entity_poly.pdbx_seq_one_letter_code
_entity_poly.pdbx_strand_id
1 'polypeptide(L)'
;MIRKLHALLTCAAIVGLTGTLAAQQSLLPPGFDDKPAPQPSRSAAPRPAASAPARPATAAPRAANAAGPSATPSAAPVPVTATATPVVQSLPTDAAPAAPVAADPLAGIDPALIDALVEKVRPKYDIPPNAQRSLSRVGLIAEADGGLPAVSSHYLNGPFVAGIVNGTKGPLVSRWGHILLRRALASRLDTPVAMNGADWAAIRAQLLLRMGEADAARALVQQVDSGFYTPGLEDAAMGSFLATADPVGLCPISSLTAAGRAGWDWSLTRAICSAFTGDGPPAMAQLDLAMRRRGGSLPSGDKIDILLAQKFAGSGTNARRAVQIEWKDVDGLTPWRSGLSLATGIEPPEALRKKAGGAYQFLAVRAPMLPLTARAQAADFAAARGVLSSAAMIDLWSEIAAFDEDDATWGPLASQLRTAYVAQDAADRLAAIKGLWGDSSDPDRAYSRLVLTAYAAARIVPGESMADDAAGLISSMLTAGLDRNAARWAAYVPVGSEAWGLLALASPNKLSAVGGDALNKFSDDDSSSGSIRSRFLLAGLMGLGRVDADTAKGFAQKLSLDINRQTRWTKAIDAAAESDNPALVAMLAGFGMQGASWDKMTAVHLYHIVAALRRVGLEGEARMIAAEAVSRV
;
A
#
# COMPACT_ATOMS: atom_id res chain seq x y z
N MET A 1 31.39 62.32 -16.93
CA MET A 1 32.17 61.85 -18.10
C MET A 1 31.84 60.38 -18.35
N ILE A 2 31.34 60.07 -19.56
CA ILE A 2 31.46 58.78 -20.30
C ILE A 2 30.78 57.56 -19.63
N ARG A 3 29.53 57.14 -19.93
CA ARG A 3 28.95 56.48 -21.14
C ARG A 3 29.78 55.33 -21.74
N LYS A 4 29.27 54.08 -21.70
CA LYS A 4 29.03 53.12 -22.83
C LYS A 4 28.68 51.71 -22.29
N LEU A 5 27.51 51.14 -22.64
CA LEU A 5 27.18 50.25 -23.79
C LEU A 5 27.63 48.79 -23.52
N HIS A 6 26.76 47.80 -23.24
CA HIS A 6 25.78 47.06 -24.09
C HIS A 6 26.22 45.59 -24.32
N ALA A 7 25.22 44.72 -24.43
CA ALA A 7 25.17 43.43 -25.13
C ALA A 7 25.41 42.11 -24.35
N LEU A 8 24.28 41.46 -24.02
CA LEU A 8 23.85 40.12 -24.50
C LEU A 8 24.95 39.05 -24.72
N LEU A 9 24.86 37.92 -23.99
CA LEU A 9 24.42 36.64 -24.58
C LEU A 9 24.21 35.54 -23.52
N THR A 10 23.16 34.76 -23.77
CA THR A 10 22.66 33.53 -23.13
C THR A 10 23.51 32.28 -23.42
N CYS A 11 23.65 31.38 -22.44
CA CYS A 11 23.71 29.90 -22.55
C CYS A 11 23.75 29.32 -21.11
N ALA A 12 22.65 28.84 -20.54
CA ALA A 12 22.16 27.46 -20.62
C ALA A 12 23.16 26.40 -20.08
N ALA A 13 22.95 25.99 -18.83
CA ALA A 13 23.45 24.73 -18.28
C ALA A 13 22.28 23.98 -17.63
N ILE A 14 21.89 22.86 -18.24
CA ILE A 14 20.86 21.93 -17.78
C ILE A 14 21.57 20.73 -17.18
N VAL A 15 21.42 20.52 -15.86
CA VAL A 15 21.51 19.23 -15.14
C VAL A 15 20.59 19.42 -13.93
N GLY A 16 19.38 18.85 -13.89
CA GLY A 16 19.13 17.47 -13.47
C GLY A 16 18.66 17.45 -12.00
N LEU A 17 17.40 17.83 -11.75
CA LEU A 17 16.80 17.92 -10.40
C LEU A 17 16.02 16.65 -10.04
N THR A 18 16.59 15.87 -9.12
CA THR A 18 15.86 14.95 -8.24
C THR A 18 15.71 15.60 -6.86
N GLY A 19 14.47 15.77 -6.42
CA GLY A 19 14.02 15.74 -5.02
C GLY A 19 14.57 16.78 -4.03
N THR A 20 13.71 17.71 -3.60
CA THR A 20 13.21 17.89 -2.21
C THR A 20 12.83 19.34 -1.93
N LEU A 21 11.59 19.51 -1.48
CA LEU A 21 11.01 20.73 -0.92
C LEU A 21 11.61 21.00 0.46
N ALA A 22 12.36 22.10 0.62
CA ALA A 22 12.46 22.85 1.87
C ALA A 22 13.12 24.22 1.59
N ALA A 23 12.33 25.29 1.76
CA ALA A 23 12.67 26.69 2.05
C ALA A 23 11.79 27.66 1.24
N GLN A 24 10.57 27.90 1.73
CA GLN A 24 9.87 29.15 1.42
C GLN A 24 10.61 30.26 2.17
N GLN A 25 11.34 31.13 1.47
CA GLN A 25 11.87 32.35 2.05
C GLN A 25 10.73 33.37 2.20
N SER A 26 10.66 33.97 3.39
CA SER A 26 9.68 34.96 3.83
C SER A 26 9.64 36.19 2.91
N LEU A 27 8.42 36.61 2.53
CA LEU A 27 8.11 37.82 1.75
C LEU A 27 7.74 39.02 2.64
N LEU A 28 8.32 39.14 3.84
CA LEU A 28 8.05 40.27 4.73
C LEU A 28 9.11 41.37 4.60
N PRO A 29 8.72 42.66 4.65
CA PRO A 29 9.66 43.79 4.60
C PRO A 29 10.66 43.77 5.78
N PRO A 30 11.86 44.36 5.62
CA PRO A 30 12.87 44.39 6.67
C PRO A 30 12.38 45.14 7.92
N GLY A 31 12.40 44.49 9.09
CA GLY A 31 12.10 45.12 10.39
C GLY A 31 11.32 44.29 11.42
N PHE A 32 10.96 43.02 11.14
CA PHE A 32 10.14 42.19 12.04
C PHE A 32 10.85 40.96 12.66
N ASP A 33 12.18 40.86 12.59
CA ASP A 33 12.95 39.76 13.19
C ASP A 33 13.53 40.14 14.57
N ASP A 34 12.70 40.21 15.61
CA ASP A 34 13.19 40.19 16.99
C ASP A 34 13.31 38.74 17.49
N LYS A 35 14.54 38.22 17.57
CA LYS A 35 14.86 36.92 18.19
C LYS A 35 14.97 37.05 19.72
N PRO A 36 14.41 36.12 20.52
CA PRO A 36 14.81 35.94 21.91
C PRO A 36 16.23 35.37 22.03
N ALA A 37 16.95 35.79 23.07
CA ALA A 37 18.38 35.51 23.32
C ALA A 37 18.73 34.01 23.51
N PRO A 38 19.97 33.59 23.17
CA PRO A 38 20.41 32.19 23.29
C PRO A 38 20.77 31.79 24.74
N GLN A 39 20.37 30.58 25.14
CA GLN A 39 20.85 29.89 26.35
C GLN A 39 22.32 29.41 26.21
N PRO A 40 23.10 29.36 27.30
CA PRO A 40 24.51 29.00 27.26
C PRO A 40 24.76 27.50 27.04
N SER A 41 25.70 27.19 26.15
CA SER A 41 26.20 25.84 25.85
C SER A 41 27.09 25.30 26.99
N ARG A 42 26.90 24.02 27.33
CA ARG A 42 27.76 23.30 28.27
C ARG A 42 29.01 22.77 27.56
N SER A 43 30.18 23.04 28.14
CA SER A 43 31.49 22.57 27.71
C SER A 43 31.61 21.03 27.75
N ALA A 44 32.26 20.47 26.72
CA ALA A 44 32.62 19.06 26.65
C ALA A 44 33.79 18.73 27.61
N ALA A 45 33.66 17.62 28.34
CA ALA A 45 34.71 17.04 29.18
C ALA A 45 35.62 16.07 28.40
N PRO A 46 36.87 15.84 28.81
CA PRO A 46 37.85 15.04 28.06
C PRO A 46 37.68 13.53 28.27
N ARG A 47 37.95 12.76 27.21
CA ARG A 47 37.87 11.29 27.17
C ARG A 47 39.16 10.65 27.72
N PRO A 48 39.10 9.64 28.62
CA PRO A 48 40.28 8.87 29.03
C PRO A 48 40.68 7.82 27.98
N ALA A 49 41.98 7.59 27.87
CA ALA A 49 42.64 6.60 27.03
C ALA A 49 42.39 5.16 27.51
N ALA A 50 42.27 4.21 26.57
CA ALA A 50 42.18 2.78 26.84
C ALA A 50 43.33 2.02 26.18
N SER A 51 44.05 1.26 27.00
CA SER A 51 45.19 0.42 26.69
C SER A 51 44.78 -0.89 25.99
N ALA A 52 45.59 -1.33 25.03
CA ALA A 52 45.44 -2.61 24.34
C ALA A 52 46.13 -3.77 25.11
N PRO A 53 45.61 -5.01 25.02
CA PRO A 53 46.39 -6.20 25.29
C PRO A 53 46.75 -6.99 24.01
N ALA A 54 47.89 -7.68 24.13
CA ALA A 54 48.70 -8.30 23.09
C ALA A 54 48.13 -9.58 22.46
N ARG A 55 48.60 -9.87 21.24
CA ARG A 55 48.44 -11.14 20.51
C ARG A 55 49.84 -11.77 20.32
N PRO A 56 50.06 -13.08 20.49
CA PRO A 56 51.29 -13.73 20.03
C PRO A 56 51.17 -14.34 18.62
N ALA A 57 52.33 -14.39 17.96
CA ALA A 57 52.64 -14.68 16.56
C ALA A 57 52.62 -16.18 16.17
N THR A 58 52.53 -16.58 14.89
CA THR A 58 53.62 -16.86 13.91
C THR A 58 52.98 -17.69 12.75
N ALA A 59 53.43 -17.84 11.50
CA ALA A 59 54.64 -17.54 10.74
C ALA A 59 54.31 -17.47 9.22
N ALA A 60 55.14 -16.76 8.45
CA ALA A 60 55.19 -16.76 6.98
C ALA A 60 56.19 -17.81 6.43
N PRO A 61 56.18 -18.10 5.12
CA PRO A 61 57.31 -17.64 4.27
C PRO A 61 56.84 -17.14 2.88
N ARG A 62 57.30 -15.98 2.39
CA ARG A 62 58.54 -15.63 1.63
C ARG A 62 58.56 -16.11 0.18
N ALA A 63 58.61 -15.12 -0.74
CA ALA A 63 58.81 -15.28 -2.18
C ALA A 63 60.30 -15.33 -2.56
N ALA A 64 60.61 -16.04 -3.65
CA ALA A 64 61.84 -15.91 -4.43
C ALA A 64 61.61 -16.28 -5.91
N ASN A 65 62.14 -15.46 -6.81
CA ASN A 65 62.19 -15.64 -8.28
C ASN A 65 63.37 -16.54 -8.68
N ALA A 66 63.23 -17.36 -9.74
CA ALA A 66 64.28 -17.66 -10.74
C ALA A 66 63.77 -18.48 -11.96
N ALA A 67 63.80 -17.83 -13.14
CA ALA A 67 64.08 -18.21 -14.53
C ALA A 67 63.81 -19.63 -15.14
N GLY A 68 63.08 -19.62 -16.28
CA GLY A 68 63.38 -20.31 -17.56
C GLY A 68 62.44 -21.46 -17.99
N PRO A 69 62.29 -21.82 -19.29
CA PRO A 69 62.45 -21.09 -20.56
C PRO A 69 61.22 -21.19 -21.51
N SER A 70 61.29 -20.51 -22.65
CA SER A 70 60.35 -20.50 -23.78
C SER A 70 60.16 -21.87 -24.46
N ALA A 71 58.91 -22.22 -24.82
CA ALA A 71 58.50 -22.82 -26.10
C ALA A 71 56.97 -23.08 -26.13
N THR A 72 56.38 -22.90 -27.31
CA THR A 72 54.97 -22.97 -27.73
C THR A 72 54.20 -24.24 -27.35
N PRO A 73 52.85 -24.16 -27.34
CA PRO A 73 52.08 -25.19 -28.03
C PRO A 73 50.90 -24.68 -28.87
N SER A 74 50.86 -25.26 -30.07
CA SER A 74 49.76 -25.60 -30.97
C SER A 74 48.32 -25.19 -30.61
N ALA A 75 47.68 -24.57 -31.59
CA ALA A 75 46.23 -24.44 -31.71
C ALA A 75 45.55 -25.80 -31.95
N ALA A 76 44.43 -26.03 -31.27
CA ALA A 76 43.35 -26.94 -31.66
C ALA A 76 42.03 -26.45 -31.00
N PRO A 77 40.86 -26.65 -31.65
CA PRO A 77 39.74 -25.72 -31.53
C PRO A 77 38.72 -26.07 -30.45
N VAL A 78 38.08 -25.02 -29.94
CA VAL A 78 36.96 -25.02 -29.00
C VAL A 78 35.66 -25.49 -29.68
N PRO A 79 34.76 -26.20 -28.98
CA PRO A 79 33.52 -26.72 -29.57
C PRO A 79 32.49 -25.61 -29.74
N VAL A 80 31.93 -25.52 -30.95
CA VAL A 80 30.77 -24.68 -31.29
C VAL A 80 29.48 -25.34 -30.79
N THR A 81 28.69 -24.58 -30.04
CA THR A 81 27.31 -24.92 -29.69
C THR A 81 26.43 -24.86 -30.93
N ALA A 82 25.66 -25.94 -31.13
CA ALA A 82 24.84 -26.21 -32.30
C ALA A 82 23.69 -25.20 -32.47
N THR A 83 23.69 -24.51 -33.60
CA THR A 83 22.52 -23.92 -34.23
C THR A 83 21.70 -25.02 -34.89
N ALA A 84 20.44 -25.18 -34.49
CA ALA A 84 19.50 -26.08 -35.15
C ALA A 84 19.17 -25.55 -36.56
N THR A 85 19.67 -26.21 -37.59
CA THR A 85 19.20 -26.04 -38.98
C THR A 85 18.01 -26.97 -39.23
N PRO A 86 16.91 -26.50 -39.85
CA PRO A 86 15.82 -27.38 -40.23
C PRO A 86 16.26 -28.35 -41.34
N VAL A 87 16.09 -29.64 -41.11
CA VAL A 87 16.26 -30.70 -42.12
C VAL A 87 15.00 -30.73 -42.99
N VAL A 88 15.14 -30.34 -44.25
CA VAL A 88 14.09 -30.55 -45.27
C VAL A 88 14.29 -31.95 -45.85
N GLN A 89 13.31 -32.81 -45.63
CA GLN A 89 13.27 -34.16 -46.16
C GLN A 89 12.75 -34.11 -47.61
N SER A 90 13.51 -34.61 -48.57
CA SER A 90 13.14 -34.64 -49.99
C SER A 90 12.09 -35.73 -50.26
N LEU A 91 10.91 -35.33 -50.77
CA LEU A 91 9.88 -36.21 -51.30
C LEU A 91 10.20 -36.65 -52.75
N PRO A 92 9.72 -37.82 -53.22
CA PRO A 92 10.03 -38.33 -54.55
C PRO A 92 9.42 -37.44 -55.65
N THR A 93 10.22 -37.20 -56.68
CA THR A 93 9.85 -36.47 -57.90
C THR A 93 8.94 -37.33 -58.78
N ASP A 94 7.63 -37.14 -58.66
CA ASP A 94 6.71 -37.34 -59.78
C ASP A 94 6.33 -35.97 -60.35
N ALA A 95 6.53 -35.82 -61.65
CA ALA A 95 6.31 -34.60 -62.40
C ALA A 95 4.81 -34.25 -62.45
N ALA A 96 4.37 -33.34 -61.59
CA ALA A 96 3.10 -32.64 -61.73
C ALA A 96 3.29 -31.41 -62.67
N PRO A 97 2.28 -31.04 -63.48
CA PRO A 97 2.38 -29.88 -64.36
C PRO A 97 2.63 -28.61 -63.54
N ALA A 98 3.50 -27.73 -64.04
CA ALA A 98 3.81 -26.45 -63.41
C ALA A 98 2.52 -25.65 -63.13
N ALA A 99 2.16 -25.53 -61.86
CA ALA A 99 1.21 -24.52 -61.43
C ALA A 99 1.84 -23.13 -61.65
N PRO A 100 1.06 -22.13 -62.10
CA PRO A 100 1.59 -20.78 -62.27
C PRO A 100 2.12 -20.30 -60.92
N VAL A 101 3.34 -19.75 -60.93
CA VAL A 101 3.95 -19.09 -59.78
C VAL A 101 2.96 -18.03 -59.32
N ALA A 102 2.32 -18.25 -58.17
CA ALA A 102 1.49 -17.22 -57.56
C ALA A 102 2.42 -16.02 -57.32
N ALA A 103 2.06 -14.88 -57.92
CA ALA A 103 2.76 -13.63 -57.68
C ALA A 103 2.93 -13.45 -56.16
N ASP A 104 4.13 -13.06 -55.73
CA ASP A 104 4.38 -12.68 -54.35
C ASP A 104 3.26 -11.70 -53.93
N PRO A 105 2.44 -12.04 -52.92
CA PRO A 105 1.30 -11.22 -52.52
C PRO A 105 1.70 -9.81 -52.06
N LEU A 106 3.01 -9.54 -51.93
CA LEU A 106 3.59 -8.24 -51.64
C LEU A 106 4.14 -7.49 -52.87
N ALA A 107 4.29 -8.14 -54.03
CA ALA A 107 4.94 -7.57 -55.22
C ALA A 107 4.14 -6.47 -55.96
N GLY A 108 2.96 -6.10 -55.46
CA GLY A 108 2.16 -4.97 -55.96
C GLY A 108 1.80 -3.95 -54.88
N ILE A 109 2.29 -4.12 -53.64
CA ILE A 109 2.03 -3.19 -52.56
C ILE A 109 3.11 -2.12 -52.59
N ASP A 110 2.69 -0.86 -52.69
CA ASP A 110 3.58 0.30 -52.65
C ASP A 110 4.52 0.21 -51.43
N PRO A 111 5.85 0.20 -51.61
CA PRO A 111 6.81 0.20 -50.52
C PRO A 111 6.55 1.31 -49.50
N ALA A 112 6.05 2.48 -49.92
CA ALA A 112 5.69 3.57 -49.00
C ALA A 112 4.46 3.22 -48.15
N LEU A 113 3.51 2.44 -48.68
CA LEU A 113 2.38 1.92 -47.92
C LEU A 113 2.82 0.82 -46.94
N ILE A 114 3.75 -0.04 -47.34
CA ILE A 114 4.36 -1.04 -46.44
C ILE A 114 5.11 -0.31 -45.32
N ASP A 115 5.92 0.68 -45.63
CA ASP A 115 6.66 1.48 -44.64
C ASP A 115 5.70 2.22 -43.71
N ALA A 116 4.62 2.82 -44.22
CA ALA A 116 3.60 3.46 -43.40
C ALA A 116 2.82 2.46 -42.51
N LEU A 117 2.58 1.24 -42.99
CA LEU A 117 1.97 0.17 -42.20
C LEU A 117 2.93 -0.37 -41.14
N VAL A 118 4.20 -0.55 -41.49
CA VAL A 118 5.28 -0.95 -40.57
C VAL A 118 5.52 0.14 -39.52
N GLU A 119 5.45 1.41 -39.88
CA GLU A 119 5.55 2.55 -38.96
C GLU A 119 4.32 2.64 -38.04
N LYS A 120 3.13 2.31 -38.54
CA LYS A 120 1.91 2.17 -37.72
C LYS A 120 1.96 0.98 -36.76
N VAL A 121 2.64 -0.10 -37.13
CA VAL A 121 2.78 -1.32 -36.32
C VAL A 121 4.03 -1.27 -35.42
N ARG A 122 5.00 -0.40 -35.72
CA ARG A 122 6.17 -0.20 -34.88
C ARG A 122 5.68 0.30 -33.51
N PRO A 123 5.95 -0.44 -32.43
CA PRO A 123 5.46 -0.06 -31.12
C PRO A 123 6.02 1.33 -30.80
N LYS A 124 5.13 2.28 -30.53
CA LYS A 124 5.52 3.61 -30.08
C LYS A 124 6.02 3.46 -28.65
N TYR A 125 7.31 3.22 -28.50
CA TYR A 125 7.95 3.27 -27.19
C TYR A 125 8.20 4.73 -26.85
N ASP A 126 7.54 5.21 -25.81
CA ASP A 126 7.84 6.51 -25.21
C ASP A 126 9.23 6.50 -24.53
N ILE A 127 9.75 5.31 -24.19
CA ILE A 127 11.00 5.11 -23.45
C ILE A 127 11.99 4.24 -24.26
N PRO A 128 13.22 4.73 -24.54
CA PRO A 128 14.26 3.96 -25.21
C PRO A 128 14.58 2.63 -24.51
N PRO A 129 14.92 1.54 -25.22
CA PRO A 129 15.09 0.21 -24.63
C PRO A 129 16.04 0.12 -23.43
N ASN A 130 17.11 0.91 -23.42
CA ASN A 130 18.09 0.96 -22.33
C ASN A 130 17.60 1.73 -21.08
N ALA A 131 16.54 2.52 -21.21
CA ALA A 131 15.91 3.26 -20.11
C ALA A 131 14.63 2.59 -19.60
N GLN A 132 14.22 1.48 -20.21
CA GLN A 132 13.02 0.74 -19.82
C GLN A 132 13.20 0.06 -18.46
N ARG A 133 12.15 0.08 -17.66
CA ARG A 133 12.10 -0.60 -16.37
C ARG A 133 11.97 -2.10 -16.57
N SER A 134 12.77 -2.87 -15.83
CA SER A 134 12.69 -4.32 -15.88
C SER A 134 11.38 -4.84 -15.31
N LEU A 135 10.75 -5.76 -16.02
CA LEU A 135 9.58 -6.52 -15.54
C LEU A 135 9.97 -7.76 -14.73
N SER A 136 11.27 -8.06 -14.56
CA SER A 136 11.71 -9.19 -13.74
C SER A 136 11.50 -8.95 -12.25
N ARG A 137 11.35 -7.68 -11.85
CA ARG A 137 11.19 -7.25 -10.46
C ARG A 137 10.39 -5.95 -10.44
N VAL A 138 9.23 -5.97 -9.78
CA VAL A 138 8.29 -4.83 -9.80
C VAL A 138 7.81 -4.51 -8.39
N GLY A 139 7.88 -3.23 -8.02
CA GLY A 139 7.31 -2.70 -6.78
C GLY A 139 8.03 -1.46 -6.25
N LEU A 140 7.45 -0.87 -5.22
CA LEU A 140 7.80 0.45 -4.71
C LEU A 140 8.91 0.37 -3.67
N ILE A 141 8.70 -0.48 -2.66
CA ILE A 141 9.50 -0.51 -1.44
C ILE A 141 10.61 -1.54 -1.62
N ALA A 142 11.86 -1.10 -1.64
CA ALA A 142 12.99 -2.02 -1.61
C ALA A 142 13.15 -2.64 -0.22
N GLU A 143 13.83 -3.78 -0.13
CA GLU A 143 14.08 -4.46 1.15
C GLU A 143 14.78 -3.55 2.17
N ALA A 144 15.78 -2.78 1.72
CA ALA A 144 16.50 -1.81 2.55
C ALA A 144 15.61 -0.69 3.12
N ASP A 145 14.47 -0.41 2.45
CA ASP A 145 13.49 0.61 2.87
C ASP A 145 12.34 -0.01 3.69
N GLY A 146 12.48 -1.27 4.12
CA GLY A 146 11.47 -2.02 4.87
C GLY A 146 10.51 -2.84 4.01
N GLY A 147 10.79 -3.01 2.72
CA GLY A 147 10.09 -3.97 1.86
C GLY A 147 10.43 -5.42 2.23
N LEU A 148 9.62 -6.37 1.75
CA LEU A 148 9.93 -7.79 1.88
C LEU A 148 11.00 -8.22 0.87
N PRO A 149 11.80 -9.26 1.16
CA PRO A 149 12.89 -9.70 0.30
C PRO A 149 12.42 -10.00 -1.12
N ALA A 150 13.09 -9.42 -2.12
CA ALA A 150 12.64 -9.49 -3.51
C ALA A 150 12.50 -10.92 -4.03
N VAL A 151 13.41 -11.81 -3.59
CA VAL A 151 13.45 -13.23 -3.98
C VAL A 151 12.29 -14.06 -3.43
N SER A 152 11.51 -13.52 -2.49
CA SER A 152 10.38 -14.24 -1.86
C SER A 152 9.32 -14.70 -2.88
N SER A 153 9.22 -14.04 -4.03
CA SER A 153 8.28 -14.42 -5.09
C SER A 153 8.95 -15.13 -6.28
N HIS A 154 10.28 -15.17 -6.34
CA HIS A 154 11.04 -15.60 -7.52
C HIS A 154 10.69 -17.03 -7.98
N TYR A 155 10.60 -17.97 -7.03
CA TYR A 155 10.29 -19.38 -7.30
C TYR A 155 8.82 -19.75 -7.09
N LEU A 156 7.96 -18.77 -6.80
CA LEU A 156 6.55 -19.05 -6.61
C LEU A 156 5.88 -19.36 -7.94
N ASN A 157 4.93 -20.30 -7.90
CA ASN A 157 4.07 -20.59 -9.04
C ASN A 157 3.08 -19.41 -9.23
N GLY A 158 3.17 -18.74 -10.38
CA GLY A 158 2.33 -17.60 -10.73
C GLY A 158 0.82 -17.83 -10.54
N PRO A 159 0.24 -18.89 -11.14
CA PRO A 159 -1.16 -19.25 -10.94
C PRO A 159 -1.58 -19.42 -9.47
N PHE A 160 -0.73 -20.03 -8.64
CA PHE A 160 -1.02 -20.19 -7.21
C PHE A 160 -1.08 -18.84 -6.48
N VAL A 161 -0.09 -17.98 -6.66
CA VAL A 161 -0.06 -16.66 -6.02
C VAL A 161 -1.19 -15.76 -6.55
N ALA A 162 -1.48 -15.83 -7.85
CA ALA A 162 -2.62 -15.15 -8.43
C ALA A 162 -3.94 -15.61 -7.80
N GLY A 163 -4.09 -16.91 -7.51
CA GLY A 163 -5.24 -17.45 -6.80
C GLY A 163 -5.42 -16.86 -5.39
N ILE A 164 -4.33 -16.67 -4.66
CA ILE A 164 -4.35 -16.03 -3.33
C ILE A 164 -4.75 -14.55 -3.46
N VAL A 165 -4.03 -13.78 -4.28
CA VAL A 165 -4.22 -12.32 -4.41
C VAL A 165 -5.60 -11.97 -4.98
N ASN A 166 -6.06 -12.70 -6.01
CA ASN A 166 -7.39 -12.49 -6.59
C ASN A 166 -8.52 -13.09 -5.72
N GLY A 167 -8.18 -14.07 -4.90
CA GLY A 167 -9.09 -14.65 -3.89
C GLY A 167 -9.32 -13.74 -2.69
N THR A 168 -8.44 -12.77 -2.45
CA THR A 168 -8.63 -11.72 -1.43
C THR A 168 -9.61 -10.66 -1.93
N LYS A 169 -10.88 -10.84 -1.57
CA LYS A 169 -12.03 -10.03 -2.02
C LYS A 169 -12.76 -9.33 -0.88
N GLY A 170 -12.71 -9.89 0.33
CA GLY A 170 -13.38 -9.35 1.50
C GLY A 170 -12.54 -8.30 2.25
N PRO A 171 -13.17 -7.54 3.16
CA PRO A 171 -12.44 -6.70 4.11
C PRO A 171 -11.57 -7.55 5.02
N LEU A 172 -10.51 -6.94 5.57
CA LEU A 172 -9.62 -7.57 6.55
C LEU A 172 -10.10 -7.25 7.96
N VAL A 173 -10.15 -8.25 8.84
CA VAL A 173 -10.54 -8.04 10.24
C VAL A 173 -9.46 -7.29 11.03
N SER A 174 -8.19 -7.44 10.63
CA SER A 174 -7.03 -6.85 11.31
C SER A 174 -6.47 -5.65 10.58
N ARG A 175 -6.33 -4.53 11.31
CA ARG A 175 -5.58 -3.35 10.89
C ARG A 175 -4.12 -3.67 10.64
N TRP A 176 -3.47 -4.39 11.55
CA TRP A 176 -2.06 -4.76 11.39
C TRP A 176 -1.87 -5.75 10.24
N GLY A 177 -2.83 -6.65 10.04
CA GLY A 177 -2.90 -7.52 8.87
C GLY A 177 -3.02 -6.75 7.55
N HIS A 178 -3.85 -5.70 7.52
CA HIS A 178 -3.94 -4.80 6.36
C HIS A 178 -2.63 -4.07 6.08
N ILE A 179 -2.00 -3.49 7.11
CA ILE A 179 -0.72 -2.78 6.96
C ILE A 179 0.36 -3.71 6.43
N LEU A 180 0.44 -4.94 6.96
CA LEU A 180 1.38 -5.95 6.50
C LEU A 180 1.09 -6.39 5.05
N LEU A 181 -0.17 -6.64 4.71
CA LEU A 181 -0.55 -7.04 3.37
C LEU A 181 -0.24 -5.92 2.36
N ARG A 182 -0.55 -4.66 2.68
CA ARG A 182 -0.15 -3.50 1.87
C ARG A 182 1.36 -3.49 1.65
N ARG A 183 2.16 -3.67 2.71
CA ARG A 183 3.62 -3.72 2.61
C ARG A 183 4.06 -4.84 1.67
N ALA A 184 3.49 -6.04 1.79
CA ALA A 184 3.82 -7.17 0.92
C ALA A 184 3.48 -6.89 -0.56
N LEU A 185 2.31 -6.31 -0.84
CA LEU A 185 1.88 -5.99 -2.20
C LEU A 185 2.71 -4.85 -2.83
N ALA A 186 3.07 -3.84 -2.03
CA ALA A 186 3.88 -2.70 -2.46
C ALA A 186 5.38 -3.00 -2.52
N SER A 187 5.85 -4.10 -1.92
CA SER A 187 7.26 -4.49 -1.94
C SER A 187 7.76 -4.76 -3.36
N ARG A 188 9.03 -4.44 -3.59
CA ARG A 188 9.73 -4.68 -4.85
C ARG A 188 10.12 -6.16 -4.94
N LEU A 189 9.20 -6.94 -5.48
CA LEU A 189 9.25 -8.40 -5.55
C LEU A 189 9.59 -8.88 -6.97
N ASP A 190 10.32 -10.00 -7.06
CA ASP A 190 10.58 -10.67 -8.33
C ASP A 190 9.28 -11.18 -8.97
N THR A 191 9.24 -11.25 -10.29
CA THR A 191 8.08 -11.79 -10.99
C THR A 191 8.02 -13.31 -10.81
N PRO A 192 6.88 -13.88 -10.37
CA PRO A 192 6.73 -15.32 -10.19
C PRO A 192 6.94 -16.13 -11.46
N VAL A 193 7.30 -17.41 -11.30
CA VAL A 193 7.45 -18.36 -12.41
C VAL A 193 6.11 -18.52 -13.14
N ALA A 194 6.17 -18.57 -14.47
CA ALA A 194 4.99 -18.67 -15.34
C ALA A 194 3.99 -17.52 -15.17
N MET A 195 4.48 -16.32 -14.84
CA MET A 195 3.68 -15.10 -14.78
C MET A 195 4.36 -13.96 -15.56
N ASN A 196 3.56 -13.12 -16.22
CA ASN A 196 4.04 -11.87 -16.81
C ASN A 196 4.21 -10.81 -15.71
N GLY A 197 5.29 -10.01 -15.77
CA GLY A 197 5.58 -8.99 -14.75
C GLY A 197 4.56 -7.84 -14.68
N ALA A 198 3.96 -7.46 -15.80
CA ALA A 198 2.87 -6.47 -15.83
C ALA A 198 1.59 -7.06 -15.23
N ASP A 199 1.26 -8.33 -15.49
CA ASP A 199 0.15 -9.01 -14.81
C ASP A 199 0.40 -9.17 -13.30
N TRP A 200 1.66 -9.38 -12.90
CA TRP A 200 2.05 -9.43 -11.49
C TRP A 200 1.87 -8.07 -10.80
N ALA A 201 2.16 -6.97 -11.49
CA ALA A 201 1.83 -5.62 -11.02
C ALA A 201 0.31 -5.41 -10.96
N ALA A 202 -0.41 -5.87 -11.98
CA ALA A 202 -1.85 -5.68 -12.13
C ALA A 202 -2.64 -6.29 -10.97
N ILE A 203 -2.44 -7.58 -10.66
CA ILE A 203 -3.22 -8.25 -9.61
C ILE A 203 -2.96 -7.65 -8.22
N ARG A 204 -1.73 -7.18 -7.97
CA ARG A 204 -1.36 -6.50 -6.72
C ARG A 204 -1.98 -5.11 -6.64
N ALA A 205 -1.94 -4.33 -7.72
CA ALA A 205 -2.57 -3.02 -7.78
C ALA A 205 -4.09 -3.11 -7.61
N GLN A 206 -4.73 -4.10 -8.24
CA GLN A 206 -6.16 -4.33 -8.05
C GLN A 206 -6.53 -4.72 -6.62
N LEU A 207 -5.70 -5.52 -5.94
CA LEU A 207 -5.93 -5.82 -4.53
C LEU A 207 -5.72 -4.58 -3.64
N LEU A 208 -4.68 -3.79 -3.89
CA LEU A 208 -4.47 -2.51 -3.20
C LEU A 208 -5.69 -1.58 -3.36
N LEU A 209 -6.29 -1.50 -4.55
CA LEU A 209 -7.52 -0.72 -4.75
C LEU A 209 -8.70 -1.26 -3.96
N ARG A 210 -8.90 -2.59 -3.92
CA ARG A 210 -9.95 -3.21 -3.08
C ARG A 210 -9.76 -2.92 -1.60
N MET A 211 -8.50 -2.79 -1.17
CA MET A 211 -8.13 -2.40 0.18
C MET A 211 -8.26 -0.89 0.44
N GLY A 212 -8.54 -0.06 -0.56
CA GLY A 212 -8.60 1.40 -0.42
C GLY A 212 -7.24 2.11 -0.50
N GLU A 213 -6.18 1.41 -0.87
CA GLU A 213 -4.80 1.91 -0.99
C GLU A 213 -4.52 2.48 -2.39
N ALA A 214 -5.30 3.49 -2.82
CA ALA A 214 -5.23 3.94 -4.21
C ALA A 214 -3.89 4.58 -4.58
N ASP A 215 -3.21 5.27 -3.65
CA ASP A 215 -1.90 5.87 -3.92
C ASP A 215 -0.84 4.78 -4.17
N ALA A 216 -0.84 3.73 -3.35
CA ALA A 216 0.05 2.59 -3.54
C ALA A 216 -0.27 1.83 -4.83
N ALA A 217 -1.56 1.66 -5.15
CA ALA A 217 -1.99 1.03 -6.40
C ALA A 217 -1.54 1.83 -7.63
N ARG A 218 -1.78 3.15 -7.63
CA ARG A 218 -1.33 4.05 -8.69
C ARG A 218 0.19 4.04 -8.84
N ALA A 219 0.91 4.18 -7.75
CA ALA A 219 2.37 4.16 -7.77
C ALA A 219 2.88 2.82 -8.33
N LEU A 220 2.27 1.69 -7.96
CA LEU A 220 2.65 0.37 -8.45
C LEU A 220 2.40 0.21 -9.95
N VAL A 221 1.24 0.66 -10.45
CA VAL A 221 0.94 0.70 -11.88
C VAL A 221 2.00 1.51 -12.63
N GLN A 222 2.39 2.67 -12.10
CA GLN A 222 3.41 3.55 -12.66
C GLN A 222 4.84 2.99 -12.61
N GLN A 223 5.10 1.85 -11.93
CA GLN A 223 6.38 1.15 -11.99
C GLN A 223 6.57 0.35 -13.29
N VAL A 224 5.50 0.12 -14.02
CA VAL A 224 5.55 -0.47 -15.36
C VAL A 224 5.53 0.67 -16.36
N ASP A 225 6.34 0.55 -17.41
CA ASP A 225 6.32 1.54 -18.49
C ASP A 225 5.08 1.32 -19.36
N SER A 226 4.46 2.42 -19.79
CA SER A 226 3.16 2.41 -20.50
C SER A 226 3.12 1.49 -21.72
N GLY A 227 4.24 1.30 -22.41
CA GLY A 227 4.36 0.38 -23.55
C GLY A 227 4.28 -1.12 -23.21
N PHE A 228 4.34 -1.50 -21.94
CA PHE A 228 4.28 -2.89 -21.47
C PHE A 228 2.97 -3.26 -20.76
N TYR A 229 1.96 -2.40 -20.82
CA TYR A 229 0.72 -2.65 -20.12
C TYR A 229 -0.04 -3.81 -20.77
N THR A 230 -0.42 -4.79 -19.94
CA THR A 230 -1.35 -5.84 -20.32
C THR A 230 -2.79 -5.36 -20.06
N PRO A 231 -3.81 -6.00 -20.66
CA PRO A 231 -5.21 -5.72 -20.37
C PRO A 231 -5.55 -5.65 -18.88
N GLY A 232 -4.99 -6.56 -18.07
CA GLY A 232 -5.20 -6.54 -16.61
C GLY A 232 -4.59 -5.32 -15.93
N LEU A 233 -3.41 -4.87 -16.40
CA LEU A 233 -2.75 -3.67 -15.87
C LEU A 233 -3.44 -2.39 -16.33
N GLU A 234 -4.00 -2.36 -17.53
CA GLU A 234 -4.82 -1.26 -18.03
C GLU A 234 -6.06 -1.05 -17.16
N ASP A 235 -6.75 -2.13 -16.78
CA ASP A 235 -7.90 -2.07 -15.88
C ASP A 235 -7.51 -1.63 -14.47
N ALA A 236 -6.36 -2.12 -13.97
CA ALA A 236 -5.79 -1.66 -12.70
C ALA A 236 -5.44 -0.16 -12.75
N ALA A 237 -4.93 0.32 -13.89
CA ALA A 237 -4.60 1.72 -14.12
C ALA A 237 -5.84 2.59 -14.14
N MET A 238 -6.88 2.22 -14.90
CA MET A 238 -8.17 2.92 -14.93
C MET A 238 -8.71 3.10 -13.51
N GLY A 239 -8.77 2.01 -12.74
CA GLY A 239 -9.20 2.05 -11.35
C GLY A 239 -8.33 2.95 -10.47
N SER A 240 -7.01 2.87 -10.62
CA SER A 240 -6.06 3.62 -9.77
C SER A 240 -6.12 5.13 -10.02
N PHE A 241 -6.10 5.54 -11.28
CA PHE A 241 -6.13 6.95 -11.66
C PHE A 241 -7.46 7.61 -11.29
N LEU A 242 -8.60 6.92 -11.48
CA LEU A 242 -9.90 7.37 -11.00
C LEU A 242 -9.95 7.46 -9.47
N ALA A 243 -9.41 6.46 -8.76
CA ALA A 243 -9.40 6.45 -7.29
C ALA A 243 -8.45 7.50 -6.66
N THR A 244 -7.54 8.08 -7.44
CA THR A 244 -6.75 9.26 -7.04
C THR A 244 -7.26 10.57 -7.65
N ALA A 245 -8.46 10.58 -8.23
CA ALA A 245 -9.07 11.74 -8.88
C ALA A 245 -8.19 12.41 -9.96
N ASP A 246 -7.41 11.60 -10.69
CA ASP A 246 -6.49 12.08 -11.74
C ASP A 246 -6.63 11.23 -13.02
N PRO A 247 -7.72 11.41 -13.77
CA PRO A 247 -7.96 10.65 -14.99
C PRO A 247 -6.99 10.99 -16.13
N VAL A 248 -6.26 12.12 -16.09
CA VAL A 248 -5.29 12.49 -17.14
C VAL A 248 -4.06 11.58 -17.12
N GLY A 249 -3.75 10.97 -15.97
CA GLY A 249 -2.71 9.96 -15.88
C GLY A 249 -2.92 8.74 -16.79
N LEU A 250 -4.13 8.55 -17.35
CA LEU A 250 -4.43 7.50 -18.33
C LEU A 250 -4.00 7.84 -19.77
N CYS A 251 -3.67 9.10 -20.08
CA CYS A 251 -3.44 9.52 -21.46
C CYS A 251 -2.23 8.87 -22.16
N PRO A 252 -1.09 8.63 -21.47
CA PRO A 252 -0.01 7.83 -22.05
C PRO A 252 -0.40 6.38 -22.33
N ILE A 253 -1.37 5.83 -21.60
CA ILE A 253 -1.84 4.45 -21.75
C ILE A 253 -2.88 4.36 -22.88
N SER A 254 -3.83 5.30 -22.92
CA SER A 254 -4.92 5.34 -23.91
C SER A 254 -4.45 5.68 -25.32
N SER A 255 -3.27 6.27 -25.48
CA SER A 255 -2.63 6.53 -26.77
C SER A 255 -1.70 5.39 -27.24
N LEU A 256 -1.38 4.45 -26.35
CA LEU A 256 -0.47 3.33 -26.60
C LEU A 256 -1.21 1.99 -26.52
N THR A 257 -0.98 1.21 -25.45
CA THR A 257 -1.50 -0.16 -25.33
C THR A 257 -3.03 -0.20 -25.29
N ALA A 258 -3.65 0.82 -24.68
CA ALA A 258 -5.11 0.90 -24.55
C ALA A 258 -5.81 1.65 -25.70
N ALA A 259 -5.10 1.99 -26.79
CA ALA A 259 -5.68 2.70 -27.93
C ALA A 259 -6.88 1.95 -28.55
N GLY A 260 -6.79 0.62 -28.61
CA GLY A 260 -7.84 -0.26 -29.12
C GLY A 260 -8.84 -0.76 -28.07
N ARG A 261 -8.74 -0.34 -26.80
CA ARG A 261 -9.62 -0.86 -25.74
C ARG A 261 -11.08 -0.51 -26.00
N ALA A 262 -11.91 -1.55 -26.05
CA ALA A 262 -13.36 -1.44 -26.09
C ALA A 262 -13.89 -1.01 -24.72
N GLY A 263 -15.11 -0.46 -24.71
CA GLY A 263 -15.75 0.06 -23.50
C GLY A 263 -16.09 1.54 -23.64
N TRP A 264 -17.19 1.92 -22.99
CA TRP A 264 -17.64 3.32 -22.97
C TRP A 264 -16.64 4.18 -22.18
N ASP A 265 -16.11 3.64 -21.09
CA ASP A 265 -15.12 4.24 -20.20
C ASP A 265 -13.82 4.56 -20.94
N TRP A 266 -13.24 3.58 -21.65
CA TRP A 266 -12.05 3.82 -22.48
C TRP A 266 -12.31 4.80 -23.62
N SER A 267 -13.52 4.80 -24.19
CA SER A 267 -13.91 5.77 -25.22
C SER A 267 -14.01 7.19 -24.67
N LEU A 268 -14.61 7.37 -23.49
CA LEU A 268 -14.65 8.68 -22.81
C LEU A 268 -13.27 9.12 -22.35
N THR A 269 -12.42 8.22 -21.84
CA THR A 269 -11.04 8.52 -21.47
C THR A 269 -10.23 9.01 -22.67
N ARG A 270 -10.37 8.38 -23.85
CA ARG A 270 -9.73 8.87 -25.08
C ARG A 270 -10.19 10.29 -25.42
N ALA A 271 -11.49 10.56 -25.36
CA ALA A 271 -12.00 11.91 -25.61
C ALA A 271 -11.48 12.93 -24.58
N ILE A 272 -11.44 12.57 -23.28
CA ILE A 272 -10.80 13.40 -22.25
C ILE A 272 -9.35 13.68 -22.62
N CYS A 273 -8.57 12.66 -22.97
CA CYS A 273 -7.15 12.82 -23.32
C CYS A 273 -6.91 13.66 -24.57
N SER A 274 -7.77 13.55 -25.60
CA SER A 274 -7.74 14.45 -26.75
C SER A 274 -7.94 15.91 -26.34
N ALA A 275 -8.80 16.19 -25.35
CA ALA A 275 -9.02 17.56 -24.88
C ALA A 275 -7.76 18.17 -24.24
N PHE A 276 -6.99 17.39 -23.49
CA PHE A 276 -5.77 17.83 -22.81
C PHE A 276 -4.51 17.83 -23.70
N THR A 277 -4.58 17.25 -24.89
CA THR A 277 -3.45 17.18 -25.86
C THR A 277 -3.55 18.23 -26.98
N GLY A 278 -4.52 19.14 -26.91
CA GLY A 278 -4.68 20.25 -27.85
C GLY A 278 -5.86 20.09 -28.82
N ASP A 279 -6.49 18.93 -28.88
CA ASP A 279 -7.63 18.63 -29.74
C ASP A 279 -8.98 18.87 -29.03
N GLY A 280 -9.11 20.03 -28.39
CA GLY A 280 -10.28 20.39 -27.58
C GLY A 280 -11.63 20.32 -28.31
N PRO A 281 -11.83 21.04 -29.44
CA PRO A 281 -13.11 21.00 -30.16
C PRO A 281 -13.48 19.60 -30.70
N PRO A 282 -12.57 18.83 -31.33
CA PRO A 282 -12.83 17.43 -31.69
C PRO A 282 -13.20 16.55 -30.50
N ALA A 283 -12.49 16.68 -29.37
CA ALA A 283 -12.78 15.94 -28.15
C ALA A 283 -14.20 16.20 -27.64
N MET A 284 -14.62 17.47 -27.58
CA MET A 284 -15.97 17.83 -27.16
C MET A 284 -17.04 17.33 -28.13
N ALA A 285 -16.77 17.36 -29.44
CA ALA A 285 -17.66 16.79 -30.44
C ALA A 285 -17.85 15.27 -30.27
N GLN A 286 -16.79 14.54 -29.92
CA GLN A 286 -16.88 13.11 -29.60
C GLN A 286 -17.75 12.85 -28.36
N LEU A 287 -17.62 13.67 -27.32
CA LEU A 287 -18.45 13.56 -26.11
C LEU A 287 -19.92 13.92 -26.38
N ASP A 288 -20.19 14.95 -27.19
CA ASP A 288 -21.55 15.30 -27.60
C ASP A 288 -22.17 14.19 -28.48
N LEU A 289 -21.37 13.53 -29.32
CA LEU A 289 -21.82 12.38 -30.09
C LEU A 289 -22.14 11.18 -29.19
N ALA A 290 -21.31 10.90 -28.18
CA ALA A 290 -21.59 9.89 -27.17
C ALA A 290 -22.92 10.20 -26.44
N MET A 291 -23.15 11.47 -26.11
CA MET A 291 -24.39 11.92 -25.49
C MET A 291 -25.62 11.70 -26.36
N ARG A 292 -25.52 11.95 -27.67
CA ARG A 292 -26.61 11.74 -28.65
C ARG A 292 -26.87 10.26 -28.95
N ARG A 293 -25.84 9.41 -28.89
CA ARG A 293 -25.94 7.97 -29.14
C ARG A 293 -26.41 7.17 -27.93
N ARG A 294 -26.51 7.79 -26.75
CA ARG A 294 -27.08 7.20 -25.54
C ARG A 294 -28.46 6.60 -25.84
N GLY A 295 -28.63 5.30 -25.62
CA GLY A 295 -29.87 4.56 -25.91
C GLY A 295 -29.91 3.83 -27.25
N GLY A 296 -28.83 3.88 -28.05
CA GLY A 296 -28.62 2.99 -29.19
C GLY A 296 -28.04 1.62 -28.79
N SER A 297 -27.75 0.77 -29.78
CA SER A 297 -27.18 -0.58 -29.56
C SER A 297 -25.70 -0.60 -29.08
N LEU A 298 -25.04 0.56 -29.00
CA LEU A 298 -23.64 0.71 -28.61
C LEU A 298 -23.49 1.20 -27.16
N PRO A 299 -22.60 0.59 -26.34
CA PRO A 299 -22.33 1.07 -24.99
C PRO A 299 -21.79 2.50 -25.01
N SER A 300 -22.53 3.45 -24.43
CA SER A 300 -22.19 4.88 -24.43
C SER A 300 -21.98 5.48 -23.03
N GLY A 301 -22.13 4.69 -21.96
CA GLY A 301 -22.15 5.16 -20.57
C GLY A 301 -23.48 5.83 -20.20
N ASP A 302 -23.76 5.98 -18.90
CA ASP A 302 -24.97 6.70 -18.48
C ASP A 302 -24.81 8.21 -18.68
N LYS A 303 -25.93 8.95 -18.63
CA LYS A 303 -25.93 10.42 -18.78
C LYS A 303 -24.89 11.08 -17.88
N ILE A 304 -24.89 10.68 -16.61
CA ILE A 304 -24.00 11.21 -15.58
C ILE A 304 -22.54 10.97 -15.93
N ASP A 305 -22.20 9.81 -16.48
CA ASP A 305 -20.83 9.43 -16.80
C ASP A 305 -20.27 10.29 -17.93
N ILE A 306 -21.10 10.57 -18.95
CA ILE A 306 -20.75 11.48 -20.05
C ILE A 306 -20.68 12.94 -19.58
N LEU A 307 -21.62 13.40 -18.74
CA LEU A 307 -21.61 14.76 -18.20
C LEU A 307 -20.36 15.03 -17.35
N LEU A 308 -19.96 14.07 -16.52
CA LEU A 308 -18.71 14.15 -15.76
C LEU A 308 -17.49 14.22 -16.69
N ALA A 309 -17.47 13.41 -17.74
CA ALA A 309 -16.41 13.44 -18.75
C ALA A 309 -16.36 14.79 -19.49
N GLN A 310 -17.51 15.34 -19.91
CA GLN A 310 -17.62 16.65 -20.55
C GLN A 310 -17.14 17.77 -19.63
N LYS A 311 -17.51 17.73 -18.35
CA LYS A 311 -17.08 18.74 -17.39
C LYS A 311 -15.57 18.70 -17.16
N PHE A 312 -15.02 17.49 -17.02
CA PHE A 312 -13.57 17.31 -16.84
C PHE A 312 -12.79 17.68 -18.10
N ALA A 313 -13.20 17.20 -19.28
CA ALA A 313 -12.58 17.57 -20.55
C ALA A 313 -12.67 19.09 -20.81
N GLY A 314 -13.77 19.72 -20.41
CA GLY A 314 -13.97 21.16 -20.52
C GLY A 314 -12.90 21.98 -19.79
N SER A 315 -12.35 21.50 -18.67
CA SER A 315 -11.28 22.20 -17.95
C SER A 315 -9.93 22.17 -18.68
N GLY A 316 -9.71 21.20 -19.55
CA GLY A 316 -8.53 21.10 -20.42
C GLY A 316 -8.60 21.97 -21.68
N THR A 317 -9.73 22.61 -21.94
CA THR A 317 -9.95 23.43 -23.13
C THR A 317 -10.20 24.88 -22.77
N ASN A 318 -9.81 25.83 -23.63
CA ASN A 318 -10.21 27.24 -23.49
C ASN A 318 -11.73 27.48 -23.76
N ALA A 319 -12.52 26.41 -23.94
CA ALA A 319 -13.95 26.52 -24.16
C ALA A 319 -14.67 26.73 -22.82
N ARG A 320 -15.27 27.92 -22.65
CA ARG A 320 -16.06 28.29 -21.45
C ARG A 320 -17.44 27.62 -21.42
N ARG A 321 -17.50 26.29 -21.51
CA ARG A 321 -18.77 25.53 -21.46
C ARG A 321 -19.10 25.17 -20.02
N ALA A 322 -20.20 25.72 -19.52
CA ALA A 322 -20.77 25.29 -18.24
C ALA A 322 -21.50 23.94 -18.43
N VAL A 323 -20.97 22.87 -17.83
CA VAL A 323 -21.62 21.55 -17.80
C VAL A 323 -22.31 21.39 -16.44
N GLN A 324 -23.64 21.29 -16.46
CA GLN A 324 -24.44 20.98 -15.27
C GLN A 324 -24.48 19.47 -15.06
N ILE A 325 -24.12 19.04 -13.85
CA ILE A 325 -24.14 17.63 -13.47
C ILE A 325 -25.52 17.30 -12.90
N GLU A 326 -26.17 16.28 -13.47
CA GLU A 326 -27.48 15.80 -13.04
C GLU A 326 -27.37 14.42 -12.40
N TRP A 327 -27.66 14.35 -11.10
CA TRP A 327 -27.66 13.09 -10.34
C TRP A 327 -29.03 12.38 -10.30
N LYS A 328 -30.01 12.88 -11.07
CA LYS A 328 -31.34 12.28 -11.16
C LYS A 328 -31.23 10.87 -11.75
N ASP A 329 -31.97 9.93 -11.17
CA ASP A 329 -32.02 8.52 -11.61
C ASP A 329 -30.66 7.80 -11.54
N VAL A 330 -29.73 8.30 -10.72
CA VAL A 330 -28.45 7.65 -10.45
C VAL A 330 -28.57 6.79 -9.19
N ASP A 331 -28.44 5.48 -9.34
CA ASP A 331 -28.62 4.54 -8.23
C ASP A 331 -27.36 4.28 -7.40
N GLY A 332 -26.18 4.74 -7.83
CA GLY A 332 -24.94 4.48 -7.12
C GLY A 332 -23.71 5.15 -7.70
N LEU A 333 -22.66 5.22 -6.88
CA LEU A 333 -21.35 5.73 -7.25
C LEU A 333 -20.46 4.59 -7.76
N THR A 334 -20.14 4.63 -9.04
CA THR A 334 -19.09 3.79 -9.64
C THR A 334 -17.71 4.42 -9.39
N PRO A 335 -16.60 3.68 -9.62
CA PRO A 335 -15.27 4.28 -9.61
C PRO A 335 -15.13 5.48 -10.54
N TRP A 336 -15.74 5.41 -11.73
CA TRP A 336 -15.82 6.53 -12.69
C TRP A 336 -16.50 7.76 -12.08
N ARG A 337 -17.70 7.58 -11.53
CA ARG A 337 -18.50 8.67 -10.95
C ARG A 337 -17.79 9.33 -9.79
N SER A 338 -17.25 8.52 -8.87
CA SER A 338 -16.53 9.00 -7.70
C SER A 338 -15.24 9.72 -8.11
N GLY A 339 -14.45 9.12 -9.00
CA GLY A 339 -13.17 9.68 -9.42
C GLY A 339 -13.32 11.00 -10.16
N LEU A 340 -14.24 11.09 -11.13
CA LEU A 340 -14.44 12.32 -11.91
C LEU A 340 -15.20 13.40 -11.16
N SER A 341 -16.14 13.05 -10.28
CA SER A 341 -16.79 14.06 -9.43
C SER A 341 -15.74 14.75 -8.56
N LEU A 342 -14.89 13.94 -7.91
CA LEU A 342 -13.77 14.41 -7.11
C LEU A 342 -12.76 15.21 -7.94
N ALA A 343 -12.37 14.74 -9.13
CA ALA A 343 -11.44 15.44 -10.03
C ALA A 343 -11.98 16.79 -10.53
N THR A 344 -13.30 16.97 -10.55
CA THR A 344 -13.96 18.23 -10.94
C THR A 344 -14.40 19.09 -9.75
N GLY A 345 -14.02 18.73 -8.53
CA GLY A 345 -14.38 19.46 -7.31
C GLY A 345 -15.87 19.39 -6.97
N ILE A 346 -16.58 18.36 -7.44
CA ILE A 346 -18.01 18.15 -7.19
C ILE A 346 -18.17 17.03 -6.18
N GLU A 347 -18.71 17.36 -5.02
CA GLU A 347 -19.09 16.36 -4.05
C GLU A 347 -20.38 15.64 -4.51
N PRO A 348 -20.39 14.30 -4.57
CA PRO A 348 -21.63 13.57 -4.85
C PRO A 348 -22.71 13.81 -3.79
N PRO A 349 -24.00 13.69 -4.14
CA PRO A 349 -25.09 13.79 -3.17
C PRO A 349 -24.91 12.87 -1.97
N GLU A 350 -25.27 13.36 -0.78
CA GLU A 350 -25.07 12.65 0.49
C GLU A 350 -25.69 11.24 0.50
N ALA A 351 -26.89 11.09 -0.06
CA ALA A 351 -27.56 9.79 -0.14
C ALA A 351 -26.74 8.75 -0.93
N LEU A 352 -26.08 9.19 -2.02
CA LEU A 352 -25.21 8.32 -2.83
C LEU A 352 -23.90 8.01 -2.13
N ARG A 353 -23.32 8.99 -1.40
CA ARG A 353 -22.13 8.77 -0.56
C ARG A 353 -22.39 7.76 0.54
N LYS A 354 -23.52 7.91 1.26
CA LYS A 354 -23.96 6.95 2.30
C LYS A 354 -24.18 5.56 1.72
N LYS A 355 -24.83 5.45 0.56
CA LYS A 355 -25.06 4.17 -0.13
C LYS A 355 -23.76 3.50 -0.60
N ALA A 356 -22.79 4.29 -1.06
CA ALA A 356 -21.47 3.79 -1.46
C ALA A 356 -20.62 3.33 -0.26
N GLY A 357 -20.89 3.87 0.93
CA GLY A 357 -20.28 3.45 2.19
C GLY A 357 -18.75 3.53 2.15
N GLY A 358 -18.08 2.44 2.57
CA GLY A 358 -16.63 2.38 2.69
C GLY A 358 -15.85 2.65 1.40
N ALA A 359 -16.41 2.27 0.24
CA ALA A 359 -15.76 2.51 -1.05
C ALA A 359 -15.59 4.01 -1.33
N TYR A 360 -16.55 4.85 -0.92
CA TYR A 360 -16.44 6.29 -1.03
C TYR A 360 -15.54 6.87 0.08
N GLN A 361 -15.63 6.36 1.30
CA GLN A 361 -14.82 6.86 2.43
C GLN A 361 -13.31 6.72 2.19
N PHE A 362 -12.84 5.62 1.59
CA PHE A 362 -11.42 5.47 1.23
C PHE A 362 -10.91 6.49 0.20
N LEU A 363 -11.81 7.02 -0.64
CA LEU A 363 -11.49 8.09 -1.59
C LEU A 363 -11.53 9.44 -0.88
N ALA A 364 -12.62 9.69 -0.14
CA ALA A 364 -12.89 10.96 0.51
C ALA A 364 -11.79 11.37 1.50
N VAL A 365 -11.27 10.45 2.32
CA VAL A 365 -10.25 10.76 3.32
C VAL A 365 -8.95 11.34 2.71
N ARG A 366 -8.63 10.96 1.46
CA ARG A 366 -7.41 11.37 0.74
C ARG A 366 -7.67 12.43 -0.32
N ALA A 367 -8.88 12.95 -0.42
CA ALA A 367 -9.30 13.93 -1.43
C ALA A 367 -9.10 15.36 -0.88
N PRO A 368 -7.99 16.06 -1.20
CA PRO A 368 -7.69 17.38 -0.60
C PRO A 368 -8.67 18.50 -1.02
N MET A 369 -9.40 18.30 -2.11
CA MET A 369 -10.46 19.19 -2.60
C MET A 369 -11.78 19.06 -1.84
N LEU A 370 -11.91 18.09 -0.92
CA LEU A 370 -13.08 18.01 -0.03
C LEU A 370 -12.84 18.85 1.24
N PRO A 371 -13.91 19.36 1.87
CA PRO A 371 -13.83 20.03 3.18
C PRO A 371 -13.16 19.15 4.25
N LEU A 372 -12.48 19.77 5.21
CA LEU A 372 -11.75 19.04 6.26
C LEU A 372 -12.69 18.15 7.09
N THR A 373 -13.89 18.64 7.43
CA THR A 373 -14.91 17.85 8.15
C THR A 373 -15.35 16.59 7.39
N ALA A 374 -15.51 16.65 6.07
CA ALA A 374 -15.84 15.50 5.24
C ALA A 374 -14.70 14.47 5.23
N ARG A 375 -13.44 14.95 5.16
CA ARG A 375 -12.24 14.10 5.26
C ARG A 375 -12.11 13.47 6.65
N ALA A 376 -12.40 14.22 7.71
CA ALA A 376 -12.36 13.75 9.09
C ALA A 376 -13.41 12.67 9.36
N GLN A 377 -14.62 12.81 8.81
CA GLN A 377 -15.64 11.76 8.88
C GLN A 377 -15.19 10.45 8.22
N ALA A 378 -14.48 10.55 7.10
CA ALA A 378 -13.92 9.39 6.41
C ALA A 378 -12.65 8.83 7.09
N ALA A 379 -11.94 9.65 7.88
CA ALA A 379 -10.71 9.27 8.57
C ALA A 379 -10.92 8.15 9.58
N ASP A 380 -12.06 8.14 10.29
CA ASP A 380 -12.38 7.10 11.28
C ASP A 380 -12.41 5.72 10.62
N PHE A 381 -13.12 5.62 9.50
CA PHE A 381 -13.22 4.38 8.72
C PHE A 381 -11.86 3.91 8.18
N ALA A 382 -11.06 4.83 7.66
CA ALA A 382 -9.75 4.55 7.07
C ALA A 382 -8.69 4.17 8.11
N ALA A 383 -8.69 4.84 9.26
CA ALA A 383 -7.74 4.57 10.34
C ALA A 383 -7.99 3.23 11.02
N ALA A 384 -9.27 2.89 11.25
CA ALA A 384 -9.66 1.61 11.82
C ALA A 384 -9.19 0.40 10.99
N ARG A 385 -9.02 0.60 9.67
CA ARG A 385 -8.57 -0.43 8.72
C ARG A 385 -7.08 -0.39 8.41
N GLY A 386 -6.36 0.64 8.85
CA GLY A 386 -4.91 0.74 8.64
C GLY A 386 -4.48 1.46 7.37
N VAL A 387 -5.43 2.09 6.67
CA VAL A 387 -5.15 2.97 5.52
C VAL A 387 -4.51 4.27 6.04
N LEU A 388 -5.08 4.86 7.10
CA LEU A 388 -4.58 6.08 7.72
C LEU A 388 -3.75 5.79 8.98
N SER A 389 -2.65 6.52 9.15
CA SER A 389 -1.80 6.47 10.34
C SER A 389 -2.32 7.40 11.44
N SER A 390 -1.89 7.15 12.68
CA SER A 390 -2.18 8.05 13.82
C SER A 390 -1.68 9.47 13.53
N ALA A 391 -0.47 9.61 12.98
CA ALA A 391 0.10 10.91 12.61
C ALA A 391 -0.79 11.66 11.59
N ALA A 392 -1.23 10.98 10.53
CA ALA A 392 -2.08 11.61 9.51
C ALA A 392 -3.47 12.00 10.06
N MET A 393 -4.01 11.26 11.03
CA MET A 393 -5.23 11.69 11.73
C MET A 393 -5.00 12.94 12.58
N ILE A 394 -3.89 12.98 13.34
CA ILE A 394 -3.54 14.12 14.19
C ILE A 394 -3.32 15.36 13.33
N ASP A 395 -2.63 15.24 12.19
CA ASP A 395 -2.40 16.34 11.26
C ASP A 395 -3.72 16.90 10.74
N LEU A 396 -4.62 16.05 10.26
CA LEU A 396 -5.94 16.45 9.76
C LEU A 396 -6.77 17.18 10.84
N TRP A 397 -6.76 16.67 12.06
CA TRP A 397 -7.53 17.27 13.17
C TRP A 397 -6.88 18.57 13.67
N SER A 398 -5.56 18.63 13.63
CA SER A 398 -4.82 19.86 13.96
C SER A 398 -5.11 20.95 12.94
N GLU A 399 -5.30 20.59 11.67
CA GLU A 399 -5.72 21.51 10.62
C GLU A 399 -7.12 22.09 10.91
N ILE A 400 -8.08 21.25 11.31
CA ILE A 400 -9.43 21.70 11.73
C ILE A 400 -9.34 22.67 12.91
N ALA A 401 -8.57 22.33 13.94
CA ALA A 401 -8.37 23.21 15.10
C ALA A 401 -7.67 24.53 14.73
N ALA A 402 -6.79 24.53 13.73
CA ALA A 402 -6.03 25.72 13.33
C ALA A 402 -6.87 26.69 12.48
N PHE A 403 -7.78 26.18 11.65
CA PHE A 403 -8.65 27.01 10.82
C PHE A 403 -9.90 27.52 11.53
N ASP A 404 -10.16 27.05 12.75
CA ASP A 404 -11.35 27.41 13.53
C ASP A 404 -12.62 27.27 12.66
N GLU A 405 -12.73 26.13 11.96
CA GLU A 405 -13.90 25.85 11.14
C GLU A 405 -15.16 25.93 12.02
N ASP A 406 -16.14 26.75 11.60
CA ASP A 406 -17.40 26.93 12.34
C ASP A 406 -18.27 25.68 12.19
N ASP A 407 -17.90 24.65 12.95
CA ASP A 407 -18.52 23.35 12.94
C ASP A 407 -18.74 22.85 14.39
N ALA A 408 -19.95 22.36 14.65
CA ALA A 408 -20.37 21.98 16.00
C ALA A 408 -19.80 20.63 16.49
N THR A 409 -19.11 19.87 15.62
CA THR A 409 -18.69 18.49 15.93
C THR A 409 -17.17 18.35 16.00
N TRP A 410 -16.46 18.68 14.93
CA TRP A 410 -15.04 18.44 14.75
C TRP A 410 -14.17 19.49 15.45
N GLY A 411 -14.56 20.77 15.47
CA GLY A 411 -13.87 21.82 16.24
C GLY A 411 -13.70 21.48 17.72
N PRO A 412 -14.79 21.13 18.45
CA PRO A 412 -14.71 20.67 19.83
C PRO A 412 -13.86 19.40 20.01
N LEU A 413 -14.00 18.40 19.12
CA LEU A 413 -13.21 17.17 19.17
C LEU A 413 -11.71 17.42 18.93
N ALA A 414 -11.37 18.32 18.01
CA ALA A 414 -9.99 18.72 17.73
C ALA A 414 -9.38 19.50 18.90
N SER A 415 -10.16 20.37 19.55
CA SER A 415 -9.77 21.04 20.80
C SER A 415 -9.52 20.04 21.93
N GLN A 416 -10.36 19.02 22.06
CA GLN A 416 -10.18 17.95 23.04
C GLN A 416 -8.94 17.09 22.73
N LEU A 417 -8.66 16.81 21.46
CA LEU A 417 -7.41 16.17 21.04
C LEU A 417 -6.20 16.99 21.45
N ARG A 418 -6.22 18.31 21.25
CA ARG A 418 -5.14 19.18 21.73
C ARG A 418 -4.96 19.02 23.25
N THR A 419 -6.03 19.05 24.04
CA THR A 419 -5.97 18.83 25.50
C THR A 419 -5.32 17.50 25.87
N ALA A 420 -5.65 16.41 25.17
CA ALA A 420 -5.03 15.10 25.37
C ALA A 420 -3.49 15.11 25.21
N TYR A 421 -2.95 16.01 24.39
CA TYR A 421 -1.50 16.13 24.15
C TYR A 421 -0.81 17.14 25.08
N VAL A 422 -1.46 18.26 25.41
CA VAL A 422 -0.77 19.44 25.99
C VAL A 422 -1.28 19.91 27.35
N ALA A 423 -2.35 19.33 27.90
CA ALA A 423 -2.78 19.67 29.26
C ALA A 423 -1.66 19.41 30.26
N GLN A 424 -1.52 20.28 31.27
CA GLN A 424 -0.47 20.18 32.29
C GLN A 424 -0.71 18.99 33.22
N ASP A 425 -1.96 18.84 33.67
CA ASP A 425 -2.36 17.78 34.59
C ASP A 425 -2.56 16.44 33.86
N ALA A 426 -2.03 15.37 34.44
CA ALA A 426 -2.13 14.03 33.87
C ALA A 426 -3.57 13.52 33.84
N ALA A 427 -4.36 13.86 34.86
CA ALA A 427 -5.78 13.53 34.93
C ALA A 427 -6.58 14.18 33.78
N ASP A 428 -6.29 15.44 33.47
CA ASP A 428 -6.94 16.16 32.37
C ASP A 428 -6.58 15.57 31.01
N ARG A 429 -5.30 15.21 30.80
CA ARG A 429 -4.89 14.48 29.58
C ARG A 429 -5.63 13.15 29.46
N LEU A 430 -5.71 12.38 30.55
CA LEU A 430 -6.40 11.09 30.56
C LEU A 430 -7.91 11.24 30.32
N ALA A 431 -8.57 12.21 30.95
CA ALA A 431 -9.98 12.50 30.74
C ALA A 431 -10.25 12.90 29.28
N ALA A 432 -9.39 13.74 28.69
CA ALA A 432 -9.49 14.13 27.29
C ALA A 432 -9.33 12.92 26.34
N ILE A 433 -8.34 12.05 26.58
CA ILE A 433 -8.14 10.79 25.84
C ILE A 433 -9.40 9.93 25.90
N LYS A 434 -9.93 9.68 27.11
CA LYS A 434 -11.11 8.83 27.32
C LYS A 434 -12.35 9.40 26.64
N GLY A 435 -12.56 10.71 26.74
CA GLY A 435 -13.71 11.35 26.11
C GLY A 435 -13.66 11.29 24.58
N LEU A 436 -12.48 11.14 23.97
CA LEU A 436 -12.36 10.93 22.51
C LEU A 436 -12.73 9.52 22.09
N TRP A 437 -12.48 8.51 22.93
CA TRP A 437 -12.79 7.12 22.59
C TRP A 437 -14.29 6.88 22.37
N GLY A 438 -15.15 7.69 23.00
CA GLY A 438 -16.60 7.61 22.83
C GLY A 438 -17.19 6.33 23.43
N ASP A 439 -18.31 5.89 22.87
CA ASP A 439 -19.00 4.65 23.27
C ASP A 439 -18.78 3.52 22.25
N SER A 440 -19.36 2.35 22.53
CA SER A 440 -19.28 1.16 21.68
C SER A 440 -20.35 1.09 20.58
N SER A 441 -21.13 2.16 20.34
CA SER A 441 -22.19 2.17 19.33
C SER A 441 -21.66 2.06 17.89
N ASP A 442 -20.43 2.52 17.66
CA ASP A 442 -19.72 2.46 16.39
C ASP A 442 -18.32 1.86 16.63
N PRO A 443 -18.17 0.53 16.51
CA PRO A 443 -16.91 -0.17 16.81
C PRO A 443 -15.73 0.30 15.94
N ASP A 444 -15.99 0.69 14.69
CA ASP A 444 -14.95 1.20 13.80
C ASP A 444 -14.47 2.58 14.28
N ARG A 445 -15.39 3.46 14.66
CA ARG A 445 -15.04 4.76 15.25
C ARG A 445 -14.30 4.59 16.57
N ALA A 446 -14.79 3.76 17.48
CA ALA A 446 -14.13 3.51 18.77
C ALA A 446 -12.68 3.05 18.56
N TYR A 447 -12.46 2.09 17.66
CA TYR A 447 -11.12 1.62 17.33
C TYR A 447 -10.26 2.70 16.64
N SER A 448 -10.84 3.50 15.74
CA SER A 448 -10.13 4.63 15.12
C SER A 448 -9.68 5.69 16.14
N ARG A 449 -10.45 5.88 17.22
CA ARG A 449 -10.09 6.82 18.30
C ARG A 449 -8.96 6.30 19.17
N LEU A 450 -8.84 4.98 19.33
CA LEU A 450 -7.62 4.37 19.89
C LEU A 450 -6.40 4.67 19.01
N VAL A 451 -6.54 4.60 17.69
CA VAL A 451 -5.47 4.98 16.72
C VAL A 451 -5.09 6.45 16.86
N LEU A 452 -6.08 7.36 16.87
CA LEU A 452 -5.87 8.80 17.01
C LEU A 452 -5.08 9.17 18.28
N THR A 453 -5.38 8.50 19.38
CA THR A 453 -4.86 8.85 20.71
C THR A 453 -3.58 8.08 21.08
N ALA A 454 -3.07 7.19 20.23
CA ALA A 454 -1.94 6.31 20.54
C ALA A 454 -0.69 7.04 21.08
N TYR A 455 -0.31 8.16 20.45
CA TYR A 455 0.83 8.97 20.91
C TYR A 455 0.50 9.86 22.11
N ALA A 456 -0.77 10.20 22.36
CA ALA A 456 -1.18 10.85 23.61
C ALA A 456 -1.09 9.87 24.78
N ALA A 457 -1.62 8.65 24.60
CA ALA A 457 -1.55 7.58 25.59
C ALA A 457 -0.09 7.26 25.97
N ALA A 458 0.83 7.23 25.00
CA ALA A 458 2.24 7.00 25.26
C ALA A 458 2.94 8.11 26.08
N ARG A 459 2.36 9.32 26.17
CA ARG A 459 2.87 10.41 27.02
C ARG A 459 2.38 10.32 28.47
N ILE A 460 1.39 9.48 28.77
CA ILE A 460 0.94 9.26 30.14
C ILE A 460 2.02 8.47 30.89
N VAL A 461 2.46 9.00 32.03
CA VAL A 461 3.38 8.30 32.93
C VAL A 461 2.55 7.27 33.72
N PRO A 462 2.91 5.97 33.67
CA PRO A 462 2.19 4.95 34.43
C PRO A 462 2.20 5.24 35.94
N GLY A 463 1.10 4.92 36.63
CA GLY A 463 0.95 5.09 38.07
C GLY A 463 -0.25 4.34 38.61
N GLU A 464 -0.22 4.00 39.90
CA GLU A 464 -1.27 3.19 40.55
C GLU A 464 -2.66 3.83 40.46
N SER A 465 -2.75 5.16 40.53
CA SER A 465 -4.01 5.90 40.42
C SER A 465 -4.69 5.80 39.05
N MET A 466 -4.02 5.23 38.05
CA MET A 466 -4.52 5.06 36.68
C MET A 466 -4.50 3.59 36.24
N ALA A 467 -4.31 2.65 37.18
CA ALA A 467 -4.21 1.22 36.87
C ALA A 467 -5.48 0.67 36.18
N ASP A 468 -6.65 1.16 36.58
CA ASP A 468 -7.94 0.75 36.00
C ASP A 468 -8.10 1.19 34.54
N ASP A 469 -7.40 2.25 34.11
CA ASP A 469 -7.42 2.77 32.74
C ASP A 469 -6.34 2.14 31.84
N ALA A 470 -5.49 1.26 32.39
CA ALA A 470 -4.34 0.70 31.70
C ALA A 470 -4.73 -0.07 30.43
N ALA A 471 -5.83 -0.82 30.43
CA ALA A 471 -6.25 -1.63 29.28
C ALA A 471 -6.54 -0.76 28.04
N GLY A 472 -7.26 0.35 28.20
CA GLY A 472 -7.54 1.29 27.12
C GLY A 472 -6.29 2.02 26.63
N LEU A 473 -5.43 2.47 27.55
CA LEU A 473 -4.17 3.15 27.21
C LEU A 473 -3.20 2.22 26.49
N ILE A 474 -3.07 0.97 26.94
CA ILE A 474 -2.25 -0.06 26.29
C ILE A 474 -2.81 -0.36 24.91
N SER A 475 -4.11 -0.63 24.79
CA SER A 475 -4.77 -0.88 23.50
C SER A 475 -4.49 0.25 22.50
N SER A 476 -4.67 1.51 22.94
CA SER A 476 -4.37 2.70 22.14
C SER A 476 -2.91 2.73 21.67
N MET A 477 -1.95 2.56 22.57
CA MET A 477 -0.51 2.52 22.21
C MET A 477 -0.19 1.41 21.19
N LEU A 478 -0.78 0.23 21.35
CA LEU A 478 -0.54 -0.91 20.47
C LEU A 478 -1.12 -0.72 19.06
N THR A 479 -2.14 0.13 18.89
CA THR A 479 -2.62 0.48 17.53
C THR A 479 -1.56 1.21 16.69
N ALA A 480 -0.59 1.88 17.30
CA ALA A 480 0.52 2.55 16.62
C ALA A 480 1.87 1.83 16.78
N GLY A 481 1.89 0.62 17.35
CA GLY A 481 3.09 -0.18 17.50
C GLY A 481 4.01 0.30 18.62
N LEU A 482 3.46 1.06 19.58
CA LEU A 482 4.21 1.64 20.71
C LEU A 482 4.36 0.61 21.84
N ASP A 483 4.76 -0.62 21.50
CA ASP A 483 4.85 -1.78 22.39
C ASP A 483 5.82 -1.57 23.56
N ARG A 484 6.93 -0.86 23.34
CA ARG A 484 7.87 -0.43 24.39
C ARG A 484 7.24 0.56 25.38
N ASN A 485 6.37 1.45 24.93
CA ASN A 485 5.67 2.38 25.81
C ASN A 485 4.60 1.63 26.63
N ALA A 486 3.86 0.73 25.97
CA ALA A 486 2.90 -0.15 26.65
C ALA A 486 3.57 -0.99 27.75
N ALA A 487 4.73 -1.57 27.48
CA ALA A 487 5.47 -2.40 28.45
C ALA A 487 5.81 -1.68 29.77
N ARG A 488 5.85 -0.34 29.80
CA ARG A 488 6.09 0.46 31.02
C ARG A 488 4.96 0.31 32.04
N TRP A 489 3.77 -0.11 31.60
CA TRP A 489 2.61 -0.33 32.48
C TRP A 489 2.65 -1.66 33.22
N ALA A 490 3.59 -2.56 32.90
CA ALA A 490 3.61 -3.93 33.42
C ALA A 490 3.56 -4.02 34.96
N ALA A 491 4.17 -3.08 35.69
CA ALA A 491 4.20 -3.07 37.15
C ALA A 491 2.86 -2.70 37.80
N TYR A 492 1.94 -2.09 37.06
CA TYR A 492 0.67 -1.56 37.57
C TYR A 492 -0.53 -2.41 37.17
N VAL A 493 -0.30 -3.45 36.38
CA VAL A 493 -1.35 -4.23 35.75
C VAL A 493 -1.50 -5.58 36.47
N PRO A 494 -2.69 -5.90 37.02
CA PRO A 494 -2.91 -7.19 37.66
C PRO A 494 -2.72 -8.35 36.68
N VAL A 495 -1.96 -9.37 37.09
CA VAL A 495 -1.85 -10.63 36.32
C VAL A 495 -3.24 -11.23 36.12
N GLY A 496 -3.51 -11.68 34.89
CA GLY A 496 -4.81 -12.19 34.46
C GLY A 496 -5.78 -11.13 33.95
N SER A 497 -5.53 -9.83 34.14
CA SER A 497 -6.40 -8.78 33.58
C SER A 497 -6.29 -8.67 32.05
N GLU A 498 -7.23 -7.97 31.42
CA GLU A 498 -7.17 -7.65 30.00
C GLU A 498 -5.88 -6.93 29.61
N ALA A 499 -5.51 -5.89 30.37
CA ALA A 499 -4.26 -5.17 30.19
C ALA A 499 -3.04 -6.10 30.27
N TRP A 500 -3.06 -7.10 31.18
CA TRP A 500 -1.99 -8.08 31.27
C TRP A 500 -1.93 -8.96 30.03
N GLY A 501 -3.09 -9.44 29.54
CA GLY A 501 -3.16 -10.25 28.32
C GLY A 501 -2.59 -9.53 27.10
N LEU A 502 -2.90 -8.23 26.95
CA LEU A 502 -2.33 -7.39 25.90
C LEU A 502 -0.80 -7.28 26.01
N LEU A 503 -0.26 -7.08 27.22
CA LEU A 503 1.20 -7.02 27.44
C LEU A 503 1.88 -8.38 27.23
N ALA A 504 1.23 -9.47 27.63
CA ALA A 504 1.74 -10.83 27.44
C ALA A 504 1.92 -11.15 25.95
N LEU A 505 1.05 -10.64 25.08
CA LEU A 505 1.17 -10.75 23.63
C LEU A 505 2.14 -9.72 23.03
N ALA A 506 2.04 -8.46 23.44
CA ALA A 506 2.68 -7.35 22.76
C ALA A 506 4.14 -7.09 23.15
N SER A 507 4.56 -7.49 24.37
CA SER A 507 5.87 -7.16 24.91
C SER A 507 7.00 -7.48 23.92
N PRO A 508 7.90 -6.53 23.60
CA PRO A 508 9.02 -6.77 22.70
C PRO A 508 10.12 -7.62 23.35
N ASN A 509 10.15 -7.68 24.69
CA ASN A 509 11.12 -8.47 25.42
C ASN A 509 10.60 -9.89 25.61
N LYS A 510 11.51 -10.87 25.58
CA LYS A 510 11.20 -12.25 25.92
C LYS A 510 10.72 -12.32 27.37
N LEU A 511 9.46 -12.70 27.55
CA LEU A 511 8.87 -12.92 28.86
C LEU A 511 9.12 -14.37 29.30
N SER A 512 9.07 -14.62 30.60
CA SER A 512 8.92 -15.99 31.12
C SER A 512 7.64 -16.61 30.54
N ALA A 513 7.64 -17.94 30.40
CA ALA A 513 6.46 -18.65 29.94
C ALA A 513 5.24 -18.31 30.83
N VAL A 514 4.12 -18.01 30.18
CA VAL A 514 2.85 -17.71 30.84
C VAL A 514 2.30 -18.99 31.46
N GLY A 515 2.10 -18.98 32.78
CA GLY A 515 1.56 -20.12 33.52
C GLY A 515 0.04 -20.23 33.47
N GLY A 516 -0.47 -21.43 33.77
CA GLY A 516 -1.90 -21.75 33.72
C GLY A 516 -2.78 -20.91 34.66
N ASP A 517 -2.29 -20.50 35.82
CA ASP A 517 -3.06 -19.70 36.79
C ASP A 517 -3.42 -18.31 36.22
N ALA A 518 -2.49 -17.68 35.51
CA ALA A 518 -2.73 -16.39 34.88
C ALA A 518 -3.77 -16.50 33.75
N LEU A 519 -3.74 -17.61 32.99
CA LEU A 519 -4.73 -17.88 31.94
C LEU A 519 -6.10 -18.20 32.52
N ASN A 520 -6.17 -18.98 33.60
CA ASN A 520 -7.43 -19.25 34.30
C ASN A 520 -8.07 -17.95 34.76
N LYS A 521 -7.32 -17.09 35.46
CA LYS A 521 -7.82 -15.79 35.91
C LYS A 521 -8.30 -14.92 34.76
N PHE A 522 -7.56 -14.86 33.65
CA PHE A 522 -8.01 -14.13 32.46
C PHE A 522 -9.31 -14.67 31.88
N SER A 523 -9.46 -16.00 31.84
CA SER A 523 -10.68 -16.63 31.34
C SER A 523 -11.86 -16.51 32.29
N ASP A 524 -11.63 -16.38 33.59
CA ASP A 524 -12.69 -16.16 34.57
C ASP A 524 -13.27 -14.74 34.47
N ASP A 525 -12.45 -13.76 34.07
CA ASP A 525 -12.83 -12.36 33.83
C ASP A 525 -13.30 -12.10 32.37
N ASP A 526 -13.34 -13.13 31.51
CA ASP A 526 -13.71 -13.00 30.09
C ASP A 526 -15.23 -12.98 29.87
N SER A 527 -15.76 -11.78 29.61
CA SER A 527 -17.19 -11.56 29.30
C SER A 527 -17.56 -11.71 27.83
N SER A 528 -16.61 -12.04 26.95
CA SER A 528 -16.85 -12.17 25.52
C SER A 528 -17.68 -13.41 25.18
N SER A 529 -18.44 -13.35 24.08
CA SER A 529 -19.31 -14.46 23.67
C SER A 529 -18.50 -15.73 23.39
N GLY A 530 -18.82 -16.82 24.08
CA GLY A 530 -18.13 -18.10 23.93
C GLY A 530 -16.66 -18.07 24.32
N SER A 531 -16.26 -17.13 25.19
CA SER A 531 -14.88 -16.92 25.65
C SER A 531 -13.89 -16.73 24.49
N ILE A 532 -14.33 -16.02 23.45
CA ILE A 532 -13.54 -15.81 22.24
C ILE A 532 -12.27 -15.02 22.54
N ARG A 533 -12.31 -14.08 23.49
CA ARG A 533 -11.13 -13.31 23.93
C ARG A 533 -10.06 -14.22 24.52
N SER A 534 -10.45 -15.14 25.40
CA SER A 534 -9.54 -16.16 25.99
C SER A 534 -8.98 -17.11 24.93
N ARG A 535 -9.80 -17.51 23.96
CA ARG A 535 -9.37 -18.34 22.82
C ARG A 535 -8.33 -17.62 21.96
N PHE A 536 -8.51 -16.31 21.70
CA PHE A 536 -7.54 -15.51 20.98
C PHE A 536 -6.26 -15.26 21.75
N LEU A 537 -6.35 -14.99 23.06
CA LEU A 537 -5.17 -14.88 23.92
C LEU A 537 -4.34 -16.17 23.87
N LEU A 538 -4.97 -17.33 24.07
CA LEU A 538 -4.29 -18.62 24.00
C LEU A 538 -3.63 -18.84 22.62
N ALA A 539 -4.39 -18.63 21.54
CA ALA A 539 -3.87 -18.80 20.18
C ALA A 539 -2.67 -17.90 19.89
N GLY A 540 -2.74 -16.63 20.30
CA GLY A 540 -1.64 -15.67 20.17
C GLY A 540 -0.41 -16.08 20.97
N LEU A 541 -0.59 -16.47 22.24
CA LEU A 541 0.52 -16.92 23.09
C LEU A 541 1.18 -18.19 22.55
N MET A 542 0.40 -19.13 22.02
CA MET A 542 0.93 -20.34 21.40
C MET A 542 1.68 -20.04 20.11
N GLY A 543 1.12 -19.19 19.24
CA GLY A 543 1.78 -18.77 18.01
C GLY A 543 3.09 -18.03 18.27
N LEU A 544 3.12 -17.22 19.34
CA LEU A 544 4.32 -16.51 19.79
C LEU A 544 5.30 -17.41 20.57
N GLY A 545 4.87 -18.59 21.02
CA GLY A 545 5.66 -19.50 21.87
C GLY A 545 5.94 -18.92 23.25
N ARG A 546 4.93 -18.27 23.84
CA ARG A 546 4.98 -17.62 25.16
C ARG A 546 4.26 -18.43 26.24
N VAL A 547 3.76 -19.61 25.91
CA VAL A 547 3.13 -20.56 26.81
C VAL A 547 3.78 -21.92 26.57
N ASP A 548 4.01 -22.69 27.63
CA ASP A 548 4.55 -24.04 27.52
C ASP A 548 3.51 -25.01 26.92
N ALA A 549 3.99 -26.11 26.34
CA ALA A 549 3.15 -27.01 25.56
C ALA A 549 2.07 -27.72 26.40
N ASP A 550 2.38 -28.06 27.66
CA ASP A 550 1.46 -28.79 28.54
C ASP A 550 0.33 -27.87 29.03
N THR A 551 0.68 -26.66 29.50
CA THR A 551 -0.29 -25.61 29.84
C THR A 551 -1.17 -25.26 28.64
N ALA A 552 -0.56 -25.08 27.47
CA ALA A 552 -1.29 -24.77 26.25
C ALA A 552 -2.31 -25.85 25.89
N LYS A 553 -1.92 -27.13 25.96
CA LYS A 553 -2.78 -28.27 25.64
C LYS A 553 -3.93 -28.39 26.64
N GLY A 554 -3.66 -28.27 27.94
CA GLY A 554 -4.70 -28.31 28.98
C GLY A 554 -5.72 -27.18 28.82
N PHE A 555 -5.26 -25.96 28.54
CA PHE A 555 -6.13 -24.82 28.36
C PHE A 555 -6.93 -24.88 27.04
N ALA A 556 -6.31 -25.38 25.96
CA ALA A 556 -7.00 -25.64 24.70
C ALA A 556 -8.16 -26.63 24.88
N GLN A 557 -7.97 -27.68 25.67
CA GLN A 557 -9.04 -28.63 26.02
C GLN A 557 -10.16 -27.96 26.79
N LYS A 558 -9.84 -27.14 27.82
CA LYS A 558 -10.84 -26.35 28.58
C LYS A 558 -11.69 -25.46 27.67
N LEU A 559 -11.04 -24.82 26.69
CA LEU A 559 -11.69 -23.92 25.73
C LEU A 559 -12.30 -24.64 24.51
N SER A 560 -12.24 -25.98 24.45
CA SER A 560 -12.68 -26.79 23.30
C SER A 560 -12.05 -26.34 21.96
N LEU A 561 -10.77 -25.98 21.99
CA LEU A 561 -10.00 -25.52 20.84
C LEU A 561 -9.19 -26.68 20.22
N ASP A 562 -9.57 -27.09 19.01
CA ASP A 562 -8.79 -28.07 18.24
C ASP A 562 -7.71 -27.36 17.42
N ILE A 563 -6.52 -27.20 18.02
CA ILE A 563 -5.37 -26.53 17.44
C ILE A 563 -4.70 -27.38 16.34
N ASN A 564 -4.94 -28.70 16.36
CA ASN A 564 -4.41 -29.61 15.35
C ASN A 564 -5.28 -29.65 14.08
N ARG A 565 -6.39 -28.91 14.06
CA ARG A 565 -7.28 -28.84 12.91
C ARG A 565 -6.54 -28.28 11.70
N GLN A 566 -6.35 -29.13 10.69
CA GLN A 566 -5.74 -28.72 9.43
C GLN A 566 -6.79 -28.45 8.34
N THR A 567 -6.58 -27.38 7.59
CA THR A 567 -7.30 -27.06 6.35
C THR A 567 -6.30 -26.94 5.20
N ARG A 568 -6.79 -26.78 3.97
CA ARG A 568 -5.91 -26.47 2.83
C ARG A 568 -5.14 -25.16 3.05
N TRP A 569 -5.75 -24.19 3.73
CA TRP A 569 -5.12 -22.91 4.02
C TRP A 569 -4.07 -23.02 5.14
N THR A 570 -4.35 -23.73 6.25
CA THR A 570 -3.35 -23.87 7.33
C THR A 570 -2.10 -24.59 6.82
N LYS A 571 -2.27 -25.65 6.01
CA LYS A 571 -1.14 -26.32 5.35
C LYS A 571 -0.35 -25.39 4.44
N ALA A 572 -1.02 -24.48 3.72
CA ALA A 572 -0.35 -23.55 2.82
C ALA A 572 0.48 -22.50 3.57
N ILE A 573 -0.06 -21.93 4.65
CA ILE A 573 0.68 -20.92 5.44
C ILE A 573 1.81 -21.55 6.25
N ASP A 574 1.62 -22.77 6.77
CA ASP A 574 2.67 -23.51 7.45
C ASP A 574 3.82 -23.87 6.48
N ALA A 575 3.50 -24.36 5.28
CA ALA A 575 4.51 -24.64 4.25
C ALA A 575 5.24 -23.37 3.75
N ALA A 576 4.55 -22.23 3.67
CA ALA A 576 5.17 -20.95 3.37
C ALA A 576 6.15 -20.52 4.47
N ALA A 577 5.81 -20.77 5.73
CA ALA A 577 6.69 -20.50 6.86
C ALA A 577 7.86 -21.49 6.93
N GLU A 578 7.65 -22.76 6.57
CA GLU A 578 8.70 -23.77 6.48
C GLU A 578 9.75 -23.49 5.40
N SER A 579 9.34 -22.79 4.34
CA SER A 579 10.23 -22.31 3.28
C SER A 579 10.84 -20.93 3.54
N ASP A 580 10.71 -20.40 4.77
CA ASP A 580 11.21 -19.09 5.20
C ASP A 580 10.80 -17.96 4.24
N ASN A 581 9.54 -17.99 3.77
CA ASN A 581 9.04 -17.07 2.76
C ASN A 581 8.13 -15.97 3.36
N PRO A 582 8.68 -14.82 3.78
CA PRO A 582 7.90 -13.79 4.46
C PRO A 582 6.84 -13.14 3.56
N ALA A 583 7.07 -12.99 2.25
CA ALA A 583 6.08 -12.40 1.36
C ALA A 583 4.87 -13.32 1.15
N LEU A 584 5.09 -14.61 0.95
CA LEU A 584 4.00 -15.56 0.83
C LEU A 584 3.22 -15.72 2.14
N VAL A 585 3.90 -15.75 3.28
CA VAL A 585 3.24 -15.77 4.60
C VAL A 585 2.38 -14.51 4.78
N ALA A 586 2.89 -13.32 4.47
CA ALA A 586 2.12 -12.08 4.55
C ALA A 586 0.86 -12.08 3.65
N MET A 587 0.99 -12.57 2.41
CA MET A 587 -0.14 -12.70 1.48
C MET A 587 -1.19 -13.73 1.97
N LEU A 588 -0.74 -14.88 2.47
CA LEU A 588 -1.61 -15.93 3.01
C LEU A 588 -2.28 -15.51 4.33
N ALA A 589 -1.59 -14.76 5.18
CA ALA A 589 -2.14 -14.18 6.38
C ALA A 589 -3.26 -13.19 6.02
N GLY A 590 -3.00 -12.27 5.07
CA GLY A 590 -4.02 -11.37 4.53
C GLY A 590 -5.23 -12.13 3.96
N PHE A 591 -4.99 -13.17 3.17
CA PHE A 591 -6.05 -14.02 2.63
C PHE A 591 -6.88 -14.72 3.74
N GLY A 592 -6.23 -15.18 4.82
CA GLY A 592 -6.88 -15.87 5.94
C GLY A 592 -7.59 -14.93 6.94
N MET A 593 -7.27 -13.63 6.94
CA MET A 593 -7.86 -12.61 7.81
C MET A 593 -9.06 -11.90 7.17
N GLN A 594 -9.60 -12.42 6.07
CA GLN A 594 -10.81 -11.86 5.47
C GLN A 594 -12.03 -12.10 6.36
N GLY A 595 -12.78 -11.04 6.66
CA GLY A 595 -13.98 -11.11 7.48
C GLY A 595 -14.51 -9.72 7.82
N ALA A 596 -15.80 -9.65 8.18
CA ALA A 596 -16.44 -8.39 8.56
C ALA A 596 -16.00 -7.89 9.95
N SER A 597 -15.58 -8.82 10.82
CA SER A 597 -15.28 -8.56 12.24
C SER A 597 -14.52 -9.75 12.86
N TRP A 598 -13.86 -9.51 14.00
CA TRP A 598 -13.02 -10.51 14.67
C TRP A 598 -13.81 -11.73 15.18
N ASP A 599 -15.09 -11.60 15.50
CA ASP A 599 -15.96 -12.72 15.89
C ASP A 599 -16.19 -13.75 14.77
N LYS A 600 -15.89 -13.39 13.51
CA LYS A 600 -15.93 -14.33 12.37
C LYS A 600 -14.63 -15.10 12.18
N MET A 601 -13.55 -14.71 12.86
CA MET A 601 -12.26 -15.37 12.79
C MET A 601 -12.14 -16.43 13.86
N THR A 602 -11.60 -17.61 13.51
CA THR A 602 -11.36 -18.66 14.50
C THR A 602 -9.98 -18.51 15.14
N ALA A 603 -9.86 -18.89 16.41
CA ALA A 603 -8.58 -18.89 17.12
C ALA A 603 -7.53 -19.82 16.47
N VAL A 604 -7.95 -20.89 15.79
CA VAL A 604 -7.05 -21.76 15.01
C VAL A 604 -6.38 -20.99 13.87
N HIS A 605 -7.14 -20.16 13.13
CA HIS A 605 -6.55 -19.35 12.07
C HIS A 605 -5.58 -18.30 12.64
N LEU A 606 -5.94 -17.66 13.76
CA LEU A 606 -5.06 -16.71 14.45
C LEU A 606 -3.73 -17.37 14.85
N TYR A 607 -3.79 -18.57 15.44
CA TYR A 607 -2.61 -19.33 15.85
C TYR A 607 -1.65 -19.55 14.68
N HIS A 608 -2.13 -20.08 13.55
CA HIS A 608 -1.29 -20.34 12.38
C HIS A 608 -0.71 -19.06 11.77
N ILE A 609 -1.47 -17.96 11.71
CA ILE A 609 -0.97 -16.66 11.25
C ILE A 609 0.17 -16.17 12.14
N VAL A 610 -0.04 -16.15 13.46
CA VAL A 610 0.94 -15.65 14.42
C VAL A 610 2.20 -16.53 14.43
N ALA A 611 2.04 -17.85 14.39
CA ALA A 611 3.14 -18.81 14.34
C ALA A 611 3.98 -18.65 13.07
N ALA A 612 3.33 -18.57 11.91
CA ALA A 612 3.98 -18.41 10.62
C ALA A 612 4.74 -17.08 10.53
N LEU A 613 4.11 -15.97 10.95
CA LEU A 613 4.73 -14.64 10.94
C LEU A 613 5.96 -14.57 11.85
N ARG A 614 5.86 -15.10 13.08
CA ARG A 614 7.03 -15.19 13.97
C ARG A 614 8.16 -15.98 13.32
N ARG A 615 7.85 -17.14 12.71
CA ARG A 615 8.86 -18.03 12.11
C ARG A 615 9.68 -17.32 11.01
N VAL A 616 9.02 -16.53 10.17
CA VAL A 616 9.67 -15.82 9.06
C VAL A 616 10.25 -14.44 9.47
N GLY A 617 10.42 -14.18 10.77
CA GLY A 617 11.03 -12.96 11.29
C GLY A 617 10.11 -11.74 11.37
N LEU A 618 8.80 -11.91 11.16
CA LEU A 618 7.78 -10.86 11.28
C LEU A 618 7.11 -10.87 12.66
N GLU A 619 7.91 -11.04 13.73
CA GLU A 619 7.38 -11.17 15.09
C GLU A 619 6.66 -9.90 15.56
N GLY A 620 7.13 -8.71 15.17
CA GLY A 620 6.49 -7.45 15.55
C GLY A 620 5.03 -7.41 15.08
N GLU A 621 4.79 -7.74 13.82
CA GLU A 621 3.46 -7.82 13.23
C GLU A 621 2.64 -8.95 13.86
N ALA A 622 3.26 -10.11 14.12
CA ALA A 622 2.60 -11.23 14.81
C ALA A 622 2.06 -10.83 16.19
N ARG A 623 2.87 -10.11 16.98
CA ARG A 623 2.46 -9.58 18.30
C ARG A 623 1.32 -8.59 18.19
N MET A 624 1.41 -7.65 17.24
CA MET A 624 0.38 -6.62 17.08
C MET A 624 -0.95 -7.19 16.59
N ILE A 625 -0.94 -8.15 15.66
CA ILE A 625 -2.15 -8.85 15.20
C ILE A 625 -2.79 -9.64 16.35
N ALA A 626 -1.99 -10.35 17.15
CA ALA A 626 -2.50 -11.10 18.29
C ALA A 626 -3.13 -10.19 19.36
N ALA A 627 -2.46 -9.08 19.70
CA ALA A 627 -2.98 -8.12 20.66
C ALA A 627 -4.25 -7.41 20.12
N GLU A 628 -4.28 -7.08 18.83
CA GLU A 628 -5.47 -6.52 18.18
C GLU A 628 -6.67 -7.47 18.31
N ALA A 629 -6.47 -8.77 18.07
CA ALA A 629 -7.52 -9.78 18.18
C ALA A 629 -8.18 -9.80 19.57
N VAL A 630 -7.38 -9.68 20.64
CA VAL A 630 -7.87 -9.66 22.03
C VAL A 630 -8.60 -8.36 22.35
N SER A 631 -8.07 -7.21 21.88
CA SER A 631 -8.64 -5.88 22.17
C SER A 631 -9.97 -5.58 21.46
N ARG A 632 -10.36 -6.37 20.45
CA ARG A 632 -11.50 -6.07 19.57
C ARG A 632 -12.69 -7.04 19.71
N VAL A 633 -12.71 -7.89 20.76
CA VAL A 633 -13.78 -8.89 20.99
C VAL A 633 -14.34 -8.90 22.40
#